data_AF-A0A4Y7JJH8-F1
#
_entry.id   AF-A0A4Y7JJH8-F1
#
_cell.length_a   1.000
_cell.length_b   1.000
_cell.length_c   1.000
_cell.angle_alpha   90.00
_cell.angle_beta   90.00
_cell.angle_gamma   90.00
#
_symmetry.space_group_name_H-M   'P 1'
#
loop_
_entity.id
_entity.type
_entity.pdbx_description
1 polymer ?
#
loop_
_entity_poly.entity_id
_entity_poly.type
_entity_poly.pdbx_seq_one_letter_code
_entity_poly.pdbx_strand_id
1 'polypeptide(L)' 'MTTSRRLADRKVERFEKNITKRGFVPETTVKKGNDYPVGPIVLGFFVFVVIGSSLFQIIRTATTGGMA' A
#
# COMPACT_ATOMS: atom_id res chain seq x y z
N MET A 1 18.80 15.17 45.32
CA MET A 1 18.96 14.07 44.35
C MET A 1 20.41 14.07 43.86
N THR A 2 21.27 13.19 44.37
CA THR A 2 22.67 13.11 43.93
C THR A 2 22.92 11.72 43.34
N THR A 3 22.54 11.53 42.08
CA THR A 3 22.87 10.29 41.36
C THR A 3 24.36 10.29 41.04
N SER A 4 25.05 9.19 41.26
CA SER A 4 26.48 9.06 40.92
C SER A 4 26.69 9.29 39.41
N ARG A 5 27.79 9.98 39.04
CA ARG A 5 28.12 10.34 37.63
C ARG A 5 28.01 9.13 36.69
N ARG A 6 28.55 7.98 37.09
CA ARG A 6 28.50 6.72 36.33
C ARG A 6 27.09 6.21 36.04
N LEU A 7 26.10 6.55 36.87
CA LEU A 7 24.70 6.19 36.63
C LEU A 7 24.02 7.19 35.68
N ALA A 8 24.39 8.46 35.75
CA ALA A 8 23.94 9.48 34.81
C ALA A 8 24.48 9.20 33.39
N ASP A 9 25.76 8.86 33.26
CA ASP A 9 26.39 8.58 31.97
C ASP A 9 25.74 7.38 31.28
N ARG A 10 25.50 6.28 32.02
CA ARG A 10 24.78 5.10 31.49
C ARG A 10 23.33 5.39 31.13
N LYS A 11 22.69 6.34 31.79
CA LYS A 11 21.32 6.78 31.48
C LYS A 11 21.31 7.55 30.16
N VAL A 12 22.23 8.51 30.00
CA VAL A 12 22.38 9.32 28.78
C VAL A 12 22.70 8.44 27.57
N GLU A 13 23.63 7.50 27.69
CA GLU A 13 24.01 6.60 26.59
C GLU A 13 22.83 5.77 26.04
N ARG A 14 21.89 5.37 26.91
CA ARG A 14 20.66 4.66 26.50
C ARG A 14 19.68 5.55 25.76
N PHE A 15 19.62 6.84 26.08
CA PHE A 15 18.72 7.78 25.41
C PHE A 15 19.32 8.35 24.13
N GLU A 16 20.63 8.57 24.05
CA GLU A 16 21.33 8.99 22.82
C GLU A 16 21.15 8.00 21.68
N LYS A 17 21.22 6.69 21.97
CA LYS A 17 20.99 5.62 20.99
C LYS A 17 19.55 5.59 20.45
N ASN A 18 18.60 6.26 21.13
CA ASN A 18 17.23 6.44 20.66
C ASN A 18 17.03 7.76 19.90
N ILE A 19 17.96 8.72 19.97
CA ILE A 19 17.92 9.98 19.20
C ILE A 19 18.31 9.72 17.73
N THR A 20 19.33 8.91 17.46
CA THR A 20 19.70 8.52 16.08
C THR A 20 18.69 7.56 15.44
N LYS A 21 17.82 6.94 16.25
CA LYS A 21 16.67 6.14 15.80
C LYS A 21 15.38 6.94 15.72
N ARG A 22 15.39 8.22 16.12
CA ARG A 22 14.22 9.11 16.04
C ARG A 22 13.98 9.44 14.57
N GLY A 23 12.93 8.85 14.01
CA GLY A 23 12.60 8.96 12.58
C GLY A 23 13.08 7.79 11.73
N PHE A 24 13.80 6.81 12.30
CA PHE A 24 14.13 5.55 11.62
C PHE A 24 13.14 4.45 12.01
N VAL A 25 11.84 4.79 11.93
CA VAL A 25 10.82 3.76 11.77
C VAL A 25 10.97 3.34 10.31
N PRO A 26 11.42 2.12 9.99
CA PRO A 26 11.27 1.63 8.62
C PRO A 26 9.78 1.75 8.32
N GLU A 27 9.43 2.56 7.32
CA GLU A 27 8.07 2.63 6.82
C GLU A 27 7.76 1.27 6.19
N THR A 28 7.38 0.31 7.03
CA THR A 28 6.94 -1.01 6.64
C THR A 28 5.53 -0.89 6.08
N THR A 29 5.39 -0.21 4.94
CA THR A 29 4.22 -0.33 4.07
C THR A 29 4.56 0.27 2.71
N VAL A 30 5.20 -0.54 1.85
CA VAL A 30 4.94 -0.53 0.40
C VAL A 30 4.99 0.85 -0.28
N LYS A 31 6.02 1.67 -0.05
CA LYS A 31 6.26 2.87 -0.88
C LYS A 31 7.04 2.52 -2.15
N LYS A 32 6.42 1.73 -3.03
CA LYS A 32 6.86 1.59 -4.43
C LYS A 32 5.64 1.62 -5.35
N GLY A 33 5.38 2.79 -5.91
CA GLY A 33 4.46 2.94 -7.03
C GLY A 33 3.49 4.08 -6.79
N ASN A 34 3.86 5.26 -7.29
CA ASN A 34 3.02 6.45 -7.34
C ASN A 34 1.60 6.10 -7.81
N ASP A 35 0.66 6.41 -6.94
CA ASP A 35 -0.73 6.01 -6.93
C ASP A 35 -1.46 6.47 -8.18
N TYR A 36 -1.84 5.53 -9.05
CA TYR A 36 -3.11 5.73 -9.73
C TYR A 36 -4.16 5.88 -8.63
N PRO A 37 -5.11 6.83 -8.73
CA PRO A 37 -6.16 7.01 -7.72
C PRO A 37 -7.02 5.74 -7.54
N VAL A 38 -6.82 4.75 -8.40
CA VAL A 38 -7.37 3.41 -8.35
C VAL A 38 -6.24 2.39 -8.10
N GLY A 39 -6.38 1.59 -7.05
CA GLY A 39 -5.42 0.52 -6.76
C GLY A 39 -5.40 -0.56 -7.86
N PRO A 40 -4.34 -1.39 -7.94
CA PRO A 40 -4.20 -2.43 -8.98
C PRO A 40 -5.41 -3.37 -9.09
N ILE A 41 -6.05 -3.66 -7.95
CA ILE A 41 -7.26 -4.49 -7.86
C ILE A 41 -8.44 -3.81 -8.57
N VAL A 42 -8.67 -2.52 -8.31
CA VAL A 42 -9.77 -1.75 -8.91
C VAL A 42 -9.53 -1.55 -10.41
N LEU A 43 -8.28 -1.29 -10.80
CA LEU A 43 -7.91 -1.17 -12.21
C LEU A 43 -8.14 -2.48 -12.97
N GLY A 44 -7.74 -3.62 -12.38
CA GLY A 44 -8.00 -4.94 -12.94
C GLY A 44 -9.50 -5.26 -13.06
N PHE A 45 -10.28 -4.91 -12.03
CA PHE A 45 -11.74 -5.05 -12.06
C PHE A 45 -12.38 -4.19 -13.16
N PHE A 46 -11.96 -2.94 -13.31
CA PHE A 46 -12.46 -2.03 -14.33
C PHE A 46 -12.26 -2.60 -15.74
N VAL A 47 -11.03 -3.06 -16.06
CA VAL A 47 -10.72 -3.68 -17.36
C VAL A 47 -11.54 -4.96 -17.58
N PHE A 48 -11.66 -5.82 -16.56
CA PHE A 48 -12.45 -7.05 -16.65
C PHE A 48 -13.93 -6.79 -16.95
N VAL A 49 -14.56 -5.83 -16.26
CA VAL A 49 -15.97 -5.49 -16.48
C VAL A 49 -16.17 -4.89 -17.88
N VAL A 50 -15.29 -4.00 -18.33
CA VAL A 50 -15.40 -3.36 -19.66
C VAL A 50 -15.26 -4.38 -20.79
N ILE A 51 -14.20 -5.21 -20.76
CA ILE A 51 -13.97 -6.22 -21.81
C ILE A 51 -15.01 -7.34 -21.70
N GLY A 52 -15.28 -7.83 -20.49
CA GLY A 52 -16.20 -8.94 -20.24
C GLY A 52 -17.63 -8.61 -20.65
N SER A 53 -18.11 -7.40 -20.38
CA SER A 53 -19.44 -6.96 -20.82
C SER A 53 -19.55 -6.84 -22.34
N SER A 54 -18.49 -6.36 -23.01
CA SER A 54 -18.45 -6.24 -24.48
C SER A 54 -18.51 -7.62 -25.15
N LEU A 55 -17.71 -8.57 -24.65
CA LEU A 55 -17.75 -9.96 -25.14
C LEU A 55 -19.09 -10.62 -24.89
N PHE A 56 -19.67 -10.43 -23.69
CA PHE A 56 -20.98 -10.98 -23.36
C PHE A 56 -22.09 -10.40 -24.24
N GLN A 57 -22.03 -9.12 -24.57
CA GLN A 57 -22.94 -8.49 -25.53
C GLN A 57 -22.78 -9.06 -26.94
N ILE A 58 -21.56 -9.29 -27.42
CA ILE A 58 -21.33 -9.89 -28.75
C ILE A 58 -21.86 -11.31 -28.80
N ILE A 59 -21.56 -12.14 -27.80
CA ILE A 59 -22.06 -13.52 -27.73
C ILE A 59 -23.58 -13.53 -27.62
N ARG A 60 -24.16 -12.69 -26.76
CA ARG A 60 -25.62 -12.55 -26.64
C ARG A 60 -26.22 -12.12 -27.96
N THR A 61 -25.71 -11.08 -28.61
CA THR A 61 -26.19 -10.58 -29.90
C THR A 61 -26.01 -11.61 -31.02
N ALA A 62 -24.95 -12.40 -31.04
CA ALA A 62 -24.79 -13.48 -32.01
C ALA A 62 -25.77 -14.65 -31.73
N THR A 63 -26.08 -14.91 -30.45
CA THR A 63 -27.02 -15.96 -30.04
C THR A 63 -28.48 -15.53 -30.17
N THR A 64 -28.78 -14.24 -29.98
CA THR A 64 -30.13 -13.66 -30.05
C THR A 64 -30.42 -12.95 -31.38
N GLY A 65 -29.40 -12.67 -32.19
CA GLY A 65 -29.50 -12.03 -33.52
C GLY A 65 -29.96 -12.97 -34.63
N GLY A 66 -30.35 -14.21 -34.29
CA GLY A 66 -31.19 -15.07 -35.11
C GLY A 66 -32.70 -14.87 -34.86
N MET A 67 -33.10 -13.75 -34.27
CA MET A 67 -34.52 -13.39 -34.03
C MET A 67 -34.76 -11.94 -34.48
N ALA A 68 -34.70 -11.74 -35.79
CA ALA A 68 -35.41 -10.69 -36.51
C ALA A 68 -35.94 -11.31 -37.81
#